data_AF-A0A5D0XV65-F1
#
_entry.id   AF-A0A5D0XV65-F1
#
_cell.length_a   1.000
_cell.length_b   1.000
_cell.length_c   1.000
_cell.angle_alpha   90.00
_cell.angle_beta   90.00
_cell.angle_gamma   90.00
#
_symmetry.space_group_name_H-M   'P 1'
#
loop_
_entity.id
_entity.type
_entity.pdbx_description
1 polymer ?
#
loop_
_entity_poly.entity_id
_entity_poly.type
_entity_poly.pdbx_seq_one_letter_code
_entity_poly.pdbx_strand_id
1 'polypeptide(L)' 'MNDRNTVVLALGEKALSEALGCSSETVELLRNDGVLELQGELWEIGAARDYLRDAAWADQLWH' A
#
# COMPACT_ATOMS: atom_id res chain seq x y z
N MET A 1 6.21 27.83 7.21
CA MET A 1 6.87 27.00 6.18
C MET A 1 5.90 25.91 5.79
N ASN A 2 5.75 25.62 4.51
CA ASN A 2 4.77 24.64 4.03
C ASN A 2 5.45 23.27 4.09
N ASP A 3 5.16 22.47 5.11
CA ASP A 3 5.67 21.10 5.27
C ASP A 3 5.18 20.26 4.09
N ARG A 4 6.05 20.09 3.09
CA ARG A 4 5.78 19.21 1.95
C ARG A 4 5.94 17.77 2.44
N ASN A 5 4.89 17.21 3.00
CA ASN A 5 4.82 15.77 3.27
C ASN A 5 5.05 15.03 1.94
N THR A 6 6.20 14.35 1.84
CA THR A 6 6.57 13.58 0.66
C THR A 6 6.16 12.14 0.93
N VAL A 7 5.20 11.64 0.14
CA VAL A 7 4.66 10.27 0.29
C VAL A 7 5.15 9.42 -0.87
N VAL A 8 5.67 8.23 -0.56
CA VAL A 8 6.18 7.28 -1.55
C VAL A 8 5.50 5.93 -1.34
N LEU A 9 5.01 5.34 -2.43
CA LEU A 9 4.56 3.94 -2.47
C LEU A 9 5.79 3.05 -2.70
N ALA A 10 6.34 2.51 -1.62
CA ALA A 10 7.43 1.54 -1.69
C ALA A 10 6.86 0.12 -1.57
N LEU A 11 7.15 -0.74 -2.56
CA LEU A 11 6.82 -2.18 -2.53
C LEU A 11 7.80 -2.93 -1.61
N GLY A 12 7.81 -2.58 -0.33
CA GLY A 12 8.68 -3.17 0.69
C GLY A 12 9.94 -2.36 1.00
N GLU A 13 10.72 -2.87 1.95
CA GLU A 13 11.83 -2.16 2.59
C GLU A 13 12.99 -1.82 1.63
N LYS A 14 13.27 -2.69 0.66
CA LYS A 14 14.32 -2.45 -0.34
C LYS A 14 13.99 -1.24 -1.22
N ALA A 15 12.76 -1.16 -1.73
CA ALA A 15 12.30 -0.02 -2.53
C ALA A 15 12.31 1.27 -1.70
N LEU A 16 12.01 1.17 -0.40
CA LEU A 16 12.05 2.30 0.53
C LEU A 16 13.49 2.77 0.79
N SER A 17 14.41 1.84 0.99
CA SER A 17 15.86 2.08 1.11
C SER A 17 16.42 2.76 -0.13
N GLU A 18 16.04 2.30 -1.33
CA GLU A 18 16.43 2.95 -2.61
C GLU A 18 15.87 4.36 -2.74
N ALA A 19 14.59 4.57 -2.38
CA ALA A 19 13.95 5.88 -2.44
C ALA A 19 14.54 6.89 -1.44
N LEU A 20 14.93 6.43 -0.26
CA LEU A 20 15.57 7.25 0.78
C LEU A 20 17.08 7.41 0.57
N GLY A 21 17.69 6.57 -0.28
CA GLY A 21 19.14 6.56 -0.51
C GLY A 21 19.96 6.09 0.70
N CYS A 22 19.36 5.32 1.60
CA CYS A 22 19.99 4.82 2.83
C CYS A 22 19.93 3.28 2.91
N SER A 23 20.68 2.67 3.82
CA SER A 23 20.63 1.22 4.04
C SER A 23 19.30 0.78 4.65
N SER A 24 18.90 -0.48 4.42
CA SER A 24 17.74 -1.10 5.07
C SER A 24 17.76 -0.99 6.60
N GLU A 25 18.94 -1.17 7.22
CA GLU A 25 19.11 -1.02 8.67
C GLU A 25 18.75 0.40 9.15
N THR A 26 19.11 1.42 8.36
CA THR A 26 18.72 2.81 8.63
C THR A 26 17.21 3.01 8.50
N VAL A 27 16.58 2.35 7.52
CA VAL A 27 15.11 2.41 7.34
C VAL A 27 14.38 1.80 8.54
N GLU A 28 14.85 0.67 9.06
CA GLU A 28 14.29 0.06 10.27
C GLU A 28 14.41 0.97 11.49
N LEU A 29 15.58 1.59 11.69
CA LEU A 29 15.78 2.56 12.77
C LEU A 29 14.82 3.74 12.65
N LEU A 30 14.68 4.33 11.46
CA LEU A 30 13.77 5.45 11.22
C LEU A 30 12.30 5.07 11.44
N ARG A 31 11.94 3.81 11.18
CA ARG A 31 10.59 3.29 11.44
C ARG A 31 10.35 3.08 12.93
N ASN A 32 11.32 2.51 13.64
CA ASN A 32 11.27 2.29 15.09
C ASN A 32 11.23 3.61 15.87
N ASP A 33 11.94 4.63 15.39
CA ASP A 33 11.96 5.96 15.97
C ASP A 33 10.73 6.80 15.59
N GLY A 34 9.81 6.26 14.78
CA GLY A 34 8.57 6.92 14.38
C GLY A 34 8.75 8.05 13.36
N VAL A 35 9.93 8.16 12.74
CA VAL A 35 10.22 9.14 11.67
C VAL A 35 9.51 8.74 10.37
N LEU A 36 9.38 7.44 10.13
CA LEU A 36 8.62 6.89 8.99
C LEU A 36 7.26 6.37 9.46
N GLU A 37 6.19 7.06 9.05
CA GLU A 37 4.83 6.57 9.23
C GLU A 37 4.37 5.74 8.03
N LEU A 38 3.80 4.57 8.30
CA LEU A 38 3.16 3.75 7.27
C LEU A 38 1.78 4.35 6.96
N GLN A 39 1.63 4.91 5.77
CA GLN A 39 0.36 5.45 5.29
C GLN A 39 -0.40 4.40 4.46
N GLY A 40 -1.24 3.61 5.13
CA GLY A 40 -2.27 2.75 4.51
C GLY A 40 -1.87 1.34 4.08
N GLU A 41 -2.88 0.59 3.63
CA GLU A 41 -2.78 -0.80 3.15
C GLU A 41 -3.15 -0.89 1.66
N LEU A 42 -2.38 -1.66 0.88
CA LEU A 42 -2.63 -1.90 -0.54
C LEU A 42 -3.39 -3.23 -0.72
N TRP A 43 -4.55 -3.17 -1.36
CA TRP A 43 -5.43 -4.33 -1.53
C TRP A 43 -5.56 -4.71 -3.02
N GLU A 44 -5.41 -6.00 -3.31
CA GLU A 44 -5.73 -6.59 -4.63
C GLU A 44 -7.24 -6.90 -4.66
N ILE A 45 -7.95 -6.42 -5.67
CA ILE A 45 -9.42 -6.45 -5.71
C ILE A 45 -9.99 -7.27 -6.88
N GLY A 46 -9.15 -7.90 -7.70
CA GLY A 46 -9.55 -8.63 -8.90
C GLY A 46 -10.50 -9.78 -8.58
N ALA A 47 -10.12 -10.64 -7.64
CA ALA A 47 -10.96 -11.78 -7.24
C ALA A 47 -12.28 -11.33 -6.58
N ALA A 48 -12.23 -10.28 -5.75
CA ALA A 48 -13.43 -9.72 -5.14
C ALA A 48 -14.37 -9.13 -6.19
N ARG A 49 -13.82 -8.46 -7.20
CA ARG A 49 -14.56 -7.90 -8.33
C ARG A 49 -15.18 -8.98 -9.21
N ASP A 50 -14.44 -10.04 -9.50
CA ASP A 50 -14.95 -11.17 -10.28
C ASP A 50 -16.08 -11.89 -9.53
N TYR A 51 -15.91 -12.12 -8.23
CA TYR A 51 -16.95 -12.67 -7.37
C TYR A 51 -18.24 -11.81 -7.37
N LEU A 52 -18.10 -10.49 -7.21
CA LEU A 52 -19.24 -9.57 -7.23
C LEU A 52 -19.95 -9.56 -8.60
N ARG A 53 -19.19 -9.66 -9.70
CA ARG A 53 -19.76 -9.74 -11.04
C ARG A 53 -20.57 -11.02 -11.23
N ASP A 54 -20.03 -12.16 -10.80
CA ASP A 54 -20.69 -13.45 -10.93
C ASP A 54 -21.95 -13.53 -10.05
N ALA A 55 -21.91 -12.94 -8.86
CA ALA A 55 -23.07 -12.80 -7.98
C ALA A 55 -24.17 -11.93 -8.60
N ALA A 56 -23.81 -10.79 -9.20
CA ALA A 56 -24.77 -9.91 -9.88
C ALA A 56 -25.41 -10.56 -11.11
N TRP A 57 -24.65 -11.39 -11.83
CA TRP A 57 -25.19 -12.17 -12.94
C TRP A 57 -26.18 -13.24 -12.47
N ALA A 58 -25.89 -13.92 -11.37
CA ALA A 58 -26.82 -14.89 -10.77
C ALA A 58 -28.14 -14.22 -10.32
N ASP A 59 -28.08 -13.03 -9.73
CA ASP A 59 -29.26 -12.28 -9.28
C ASP A 59 -30.22 -11.95 -10.44
N GLN A 60 -29.68 -11.53 -11.58
CA GLN A 60 -30.50 -11.22 -12.78
C GLN A 60 -31.14 -12.44 -13.45
N LEU A 61 -30.65 -13.65 -13.17
CA LEU A 61 -31.14 -14.88 -13.78
C LEU A 61 -32.33 -15.50 -13.01
N TRP A 62 -32.55 -15.10 -11.76
CA TRP A 62 -33.53 -15.70 -10.84
C TRP A 62 -34.78 -14.82 -10.57
N HIS A 63 -35.13 -13.91 -11.49
CA HIS A 63 -36.34 -13.07 -11.41
C HIS A 63 -37.53 -13.59 -12.21
#